data_AF-A0A2R6E9R7-F1
#
_entry.id   AF-A0A2R6E9R7-F1
#
_cell.length_a   1.000
_cell.length_b   1.000
_cell.length_c   1.000
_cell.angle_alpha   90.00
_cell.angle_beta   90.00
_cell.angle_gamma   90.00
#
_symmetry.space_group_name_H-M   'P 1'
#
loop_
_entity.id
_entity.type
_entity.pdbx_description
1 polymer ?
#
loop_
_entity_poly.entity_id
_entity_poly.type
_entity_poly.pdbx_seq_one_letter_code
_entity_poly.pdbx_strand_id
1 'polypeptide(L)' 'MQPERGDVVRSVDPFKLGESRQRPWLIVNNDAHPFDDEQYVVVAVSTRDIPGMLRARWGDGG' A
#
# COMPACT_ATOMS: atom_id res chain seq x y z
N MET A 1 15.73 -2.79 6.27
CA MET A 1 15.43 -1.40 5.88
C MET A 1 13.97 -1.20 6.21
N GLN A 2 13.63 -0.18 7.00
CA GLN A 2 12.23 0.12 7.31
C GLN A 2 11.59 0.76 6.07
N PRO A 3 10.37 0.37 5.68
CA PRO A 3 9.66 1.02 4.58
C PRO A 3 9.38 2.49 4.90
N GLU A 4 9.58 3.38 3.94
CA GLU A 4 9.26 4.79 4.06
C GLU A 4 8.03 5.16 3.23
N ARG A 5 7.46 6.35 3.48
CA ARG A 5 6.34 6.86 2.69
C ARG A 5 6.70 6.90 1.20
N GLY A 6 5.87 6.26 0.38
CA GLY A 6 6.11 6.13 -1.06
C GLY A 6 6.71 4.78 -1.48
N ASP A 7 7.22 3.99 -0.54
CA ASP A 7 7.70 2.65 -0.83
C ASP A 7 6.54 1.71 -1.20
N VAL A 8 6.84 0.79 -2.12
CA VAL A 8 5.96 -0.31 -2.48
C VAL A 8 6.52 -1.60 -1.88
N VAL A 9 5.80 -2.17 -0.93
CA VAL A 9 6.18 -3.41 -0.24
C VAL A 9 5.31 -4.58 -0.67
N ARG A 10 5.84 -5.81 -0.60
CA ARG A 10 5.01 -7.02 -0.69
C ARG A 10 4.65 -7.49 0.70
N SER A 11 3.36 -7.70 0.93
CA SER A 11 2.86 -8.26 2.18
C SER A 11 1.67 -9.18 1.93
N VAL A 12 1.36 -10.01 2.93
CA VAL A 12 0.22 -10.94 2.93
C VAL A 12 -1.07 -10.13 2.78
N ASP A 13 -2.02 -10.67 2.01
CA ASP A 13 -3.36 -10.11 1.90
C ASP A 13 -4.16 -10.37 3.20
N PRO A 14 -4.43 -9.35 4.04
CA PRO A 14 -5.11 -9.56 5.32
C PRO A 14 -6.56 -10.02 5.15
N PHE A 15 -7.14 -9.91 3.96
CA PHE A 15 -8.49 -10.36 3.64
C PHE A 15 -8.54 -11.78 3.06
N LYS A 16 -7.38 -12.44 2.87
CA LYS A 16 -7.26 -13.81 2.37
C LYS A 16 -6.56 -14.69 3.38
N LEU A 17 -7.16 -14.79 4.56
CA LEU A 17 -6.69 -15.65 5.65
C LEU A 17 -6.53 -17.09 5.16
N GLY A 18 -5.37 -17.70 5.45
CA GLY A 18 -5.04 -19.07 5.04
C GLY A 18 -4.39 -19.18 3.66
N GLU A 19 -4.33 -18.12 2.86
CA GLU A 19 -3.58 -18.08 1.60
C GLU A 19 -2.24 -17.34 1.79
N SER A 20 -1.15 -17.89 1.23
CA SER A 20 0.16 -17.21 1.21
C SER A 20 0.26 -16.13 0.13
N ARG A 21 -0.88 -15.64 -0.36
CA ARG A 21 -0.95 -14.73 -1.49
C ARG A 21 -0.49 -13.34 -1.07
N GLN A 22 0.65 -12.92 -1.61
CA GLN A 22 1.18 -11.58 -1.41
C GLN A 22 0.65 -10.61 -2.47
N ARG A 23 0.51 -9.34 -2.08
CA ARG A 23 0.17 -8.23 -2.98
C ARG A 23 1.13 -7.05 -2.76
N PRO A 24 1.28 -6.18 -3.76
CA PRO A 24 1.95 -4.91 -3.56
C PRO A 24 1.07 -3.94 -2.75
N TRP A 25 1.67 -3.23 -1.82
CA TRP A 25 1.07 -2.24 -0.95
C TRP A 25 1.92 -0.97 -0.97
N LEU A 26 1.29 0.19 -1.13
CA LEU A 26 1.98 1.49 -1.07
C LEU A 26 1.87 2.07 0.34
N ILE A 27 3.00 2.43 0.94
CA ILE A 27 3.07 3.11 2.24
C ILE A 27 2.62 4.56 2.09
N VAL A 28 1.63 4.99 2.89
CA VAL A 28 1.06 6.35 2.81
C VAL A 28 1.06 7.13 4.13
N ASN A 29 1.33 6.48 5.27
CA ASN A 29 1.52 7.19 6.54
C ASN A 29 2.73 8.14 6.47
N ASN A 30 2.74 9.10 7.39
CA ASN A 30 3.84 10.02 7.63
C ASN A 30 4.24 9.93 9.11
N ASP A 31 5.25 10.73 9.45
CA ASP A 31 5.95 10.81 10.72
C ASP A 31 5.02 11.25 11.88
N ALA A 32 3.81 11.72 11.57
CA ALA A 32 2.78 12.07 12.56
C ALA A 32 1.88 10.88 12.91
N HIS A 33 2.08 9.70 12.30
CA HIS A 33 1.35 8.49 12.61
C HIS A 33 1.70 8.01 14.04
N PRO A 34 0.72 7.73 14.92
CA PRO A 34 0.98 7.41 16.33
C PRO A 34 1.84 6.17 16.61
N PHE A 35 2.08 5.34 15.59
CA PHE A 35 2.88 4.10 15.66
C PHE A 35 3.79 3.98 14.45
N ASP A 36 4.37 5.10 14.00
CA ASP A 36 5.31 5.10 12.88
C ASP A 36 6.44 4.08 13.13
N ASP A 37 6.98 3.53 12.06
CA ASP A 37 7.92 2.39 12.06
C ASP A 37 7.41 1.05 12.61
N GLU A 38 6.28 1.00 13.33
CA GLU A 38 5.68 -0.22 13.89
C GLU A 38 4.42 -0.67 13.14
N GLN A 39 3.56 0.29 12.77
CA GLN A 39 2.35 0.09 12.00
C GLN A 39 2.34 1.05 10.83
N TYR A 40 1.87 0.54 9.68
CA TYR A 40 1.86 1.30 8.45
C TYR A 40 0.43 1.41 7.93
N VAL A 41 0.07 2.62 7.51
CA VAL A 41 -1.15 2.82 6.73
C VAL A 41 -0.77 2.59 5.27
N VAL A 42 -1.44 1.62 4.65
CA VAL A 42 -1.13 1.17 3.30
C VAL A 42 -2.36 1.16 2.41
N VAL A 43 -2.13 1.33 1.11
CA VAL A 43 -3.16 1.13 0.07
C VAL A 43 -2.77 -0.04 -0.83
N ALA A 44 -3.75 -0.91 -1.13
CA ALA A 44 -3.54 -2.04 -2.03
C ALA A 44 -3.30 -1.54 -3.46
N VAL A 45 -2.28 -2.08 -4.12
CA VAL A 45 -1.98 -1.79 -5.53
C VAL A 45 -2.39 -2.97 -6.41
N SER A 46 -3.01 -2.68 -7.55
CA SER A 46 -3.42 -3.69 -8.52
C SER A 46 -3.29 -3.14 -9.93
N THR A 47 -2.82 -3.98 -10.85
CA THR A 47 -2.80 -3.71 -12.30
C THR A 47 -4.12 -4.08 -12.98
N ARG A 48 -5.03 -4.74 -12.26
CA ARG A 48 -6.39 -5.08 -12.74
C ARG A 48 -7.35 -3.95 -12.47
N ASP A 49 -8.30 -3.77 -13.38
CA ASP A 49 -9.47 -2.91 -13.15
C ASP A 49 -10.42 -3.60 -12.17
N ILE A 50 -10.52 -3.06 -10.96
CA ILE A 50 -11.38 -3.60 -9.90
C ILE A 50 -12.46 -2.55 -9.62
N PRO A 51 -13.75 -2.90 -9.74
CA PRO A 51 -14.84 -1.96 -9.42
C PRO A 51 -14.69 -1.37 -8.01
N GLY A 52 -14.82 -0.05 -7.91
CA GLY A 52 -14.68 0.70 -6.66
C GLY A 52 -13.24 1.06 -6.27
N MET A 53 -12.22 0.59 -6.99
CA MET A 53 -10.83 1.00 -6.77
C MET A 53 -10.54 2.31 -7.50
N LEU A 54 -9.85 3.23 -6.84
CA LEU A 54 -9.41 4.47 -7.47
C LEU A 54 -8.34 4.16 -8.52
N ARG A 55 -8.53 4.70 -9.73
CA ARG A 55 -7.51 4.64 -10.78
C ARG A 55 -6.50 5.76 -10.55
N ALA A 56 -5.27 5.38 -10.23
CA ALA A 56 -4.17 6.32 -10.23
C ALA A 56 -3.97 6.86 -11.65
N ARG A 57 -3.95 8.19 -11.79
CA ARG A 57 -3.48 8.88 -12.99
C ARG A 57 -2.26 9.66 -12.59
N TRP A 58 -1.18 9.50 -13.35
CA TRP A 58 -0.08 10.44 -13.26
C TRP A 58 -0.58 11.79 -13.77
N GLY A 59 -0.45 12.83 -12.96
CA GLY A 59 -0.62 14.20 -13.43
C GLY A 59 0.71 14.70 -13.96
N ASP A 60 0.69 15.53 -15.01
CA ASP A 60 1.88 16.21 -15.55
C ASP A 60 2.34 17.34 -14.61
N GLY A 61 2.42 17.08 -13.30
CA GLY A 61 2.83 18.05 -12.30
C GLY A 61 4.30 18.44 -12.52
N GLY A 62 4.50 19.65 -13.04
CA GLY A 62 5.79 20.34 -13.06
C GLY A 62 6.24 20.86 -11.70
#